data_AF-A0A6J4RCG3-F1
#
_entry.id   AF-A0A6J4RCG3-F1
#
_cell.length_a   1.000
_cell.length_b   1.000
_cell.length_c   1.000
_cell.angle_alpha   90.00
_cell.angle_beta   90.00
_cell.angle_gamma   90.00
#
_symmetry.space_group_name_H-M   'P 1'
#
loop_
_entity.id
_entity.type
_entity.pdbx_description
1 polymer ?
#
loop_
_entity_poly.entity_id
_entity_poly.type
_entity_poly.pdbx_seq_one_letter_code
_entity_poly.pdbx_strand_id
1 'polypeptide(L)'
;MLRVVAMVLFGLMFLAEAGDLYGLVLTLADPVPTADRFGITARAEVLRSTVLMILALVVCFGALASLVGLLLRRPALFRKSALACALGYLVYGLYQVADGTLQLGSVVVVLAGLIYVVLGGLAYAMYRSVH
;
A
#
# COMPACT_ATOMS: atom_id res chain seq x y z
N MET A 1 16.71 19.78 -2.21
CA MET A 1 16.81 18.63 -1.29
C MET A 1 15.48 17.88 -1.16
N LEU A 2 14.36 18.56 -0.85
CA LEU A 2 13.05 17.90 -0.65
C LEU A 2 12.57 17.01 -1.81
N ARG A 3 12.84 17.41 -3.06
CA ARG A 3 12.50 16.62 -4.25
C ARG A 3 13.23 15.28 -4.32
N VAL A 4 14.50 15.24 -3.90
CA VAL A 4 15.29 14.00 -3.85
C VAL A 4 14.76 13.08 -2.77
N VAL A 5 14.44 13.62 -1.60
CA VAL A 5 13.79 12.87 -0.52
C VAL A 5 12.46 12.27 -0.99
N ALA A 6 11.62 13.05 -1.69
CA ALA A 6 10.37 12.55 -2.24
C ALA A 6 10.61 11.44 -3.29
N MET A 7 11.60 11.59 -4.17
CA MET A 7 11.96 10.54 -5.14
C MET A 7 12.39 9.26 -4.44
N VAL A 8 13.22 9.34 -3.40
CA VAL A 8 13.64 8.16 -2.63
C VAL A 8 12.43 7.53 -1.93
N LEU A 9 11.59 8.33 -1.27
CA LEU A 9 10.41 7.85 -0.56
C LEU A 9 9.44 7.11 -1.49
N PHE A 10 9.01 7.74 -2.59
CA PHE A 10 8.09 7.12 -3.54
C PHE A 10 8.74 5.93 -4.26
N GLY A 11 10.06 5.94 -4.43
CA GLY A 11 10.83 4.80 -4.96
C GLY A 11 10.76 3.58 -4.05
N LEU A 12 10.99 3.78 -2.76
CA LEU A 12 10.89 2.73 -1.75
C LEU A 12 9.45 2.23 -1.58
N MET A 13 8.47 3.14 -1.59
CA MET A 13 7.04 2.77 -1.56
C MET A 13 6.67 1.89 -2.76
N PHE A 14 7.07 2.28 -3.98
CA PHE A 14 6.84 1.47 -5.17
C PHE A 14 7.46 0.08 -5.05
N LEU A 15 8.72 0.00 -4.59
CA LEU A 15 9.40 -1.29 -4.43
C LEU A 15 8.71 -2.18 -3.39
N ALA A 16 8.27 -1.60 -2.27
CA ALA A 16 7.54 -2.30 -1.22
C ALA A 16 6.20 -2.85 -1.75
N GLU A 17 5.41 -2.01 -2.43
CA GLU A 17 4.12 -2.46 -2.99
C GLU A 17 4.28 -3.48 -4.12
N ALA A 18 5.33 -3.37 -4.94
CA ALA A 18 5.60 -4.37 -5.97
C ALA A 18 5.90 -5.75 -5.35
N GLY A 19 6.63 -5.78 -4.22
CA GLY A 19 6.86 -6.99 -3.44
C GLY A 19 5.59 -7.53 -2.80
N ASP A 20 4.75 -6.66 -2.24
CA ASP A 20 3.46 -7.03 -1.66
C ASP A 20 2.50 -7.60 -2.70
N LEU A 21 2.39 -6.96 -3.87
CA LEU A 21 1.62 -7.47 -5.02
C LEU A 21 2.06 -8.86 -5.43
N TYR A 22 3.37 -9.11 -5.50
CA TYR A 22 3.88 -10.44 -5.78
C TYR A 22 3.44 -11.46 -4.72
N GLY A 23 3.53 -11.11 -3.43
CA GLY A 23 3.05 -11.96 -2.34
C GLY A 23 1.54 -12.24 -2.41
N LEU A 24 0.73 -11.24 -2.78
CA LEU A 24 -0.72 -11.38 -2.93
C LEU A 24 -1.09 -12.26 -4.14
N VAL A 25 -0.36 -12.14 -5.25
CA VAL A 25 -0.53 -13.03 -6.41
C VAL A 25 -0.24 -14.47 -6.04
N LEU A 26 0.85 -14.72 -5.29
CA LEU A 26 1.15 -16.07 -4.80
C LEU A 26 0.07 -16.60 -3.86
N THR A 27 -0.45 -15.75 -2.97
CA THR A 27 -1.54 -16.10 -2.05
C THR A 27 -2.84 -16.42 -2.80
N LEU A 28 -3.13 -15.72 -3.90
CA LEU A 28 -4.30 -16.02 -4.72
C LEU A 28 -4.13 -17.31 -5.54
N ALA A 29 -2.90 -17.66 -5.91
CA ALA A 29 -2.60 -18.91 -6.61
C ALA A 29 -2.76 -20.13 -5.69
N ASP A 30 -2.40 -19.99 -4.41
CA ASP A 30 -2.63 -21.01 -3.38
C ASP A 30 -3.02 -20.36 -2.03
N PRO A 31 -4.33 -20.17 -1.77
CA PRO A 31 -4.80 -19.47 -0.58
C PRO A 31 -4.81 -20.34 0.69
N VAL A 32 -4.68 -21.67 0.55
CA VAL A 32 -4.87 -22.61 1.67
C VAL A 32 -3.83 -22.41 2.79
N PRO A 33 -2.51 -22.29 2.51
CA PRO A 33 -1.52 -22.13 3.57
C PRO A 33 -1.70 -20.85 4.38
N THR A 34 -2.13 -19.77 3.73
CA THR A 34 -2.36 -18.47 4.38
C THR A 34 -3.68 -18.49 5.16
N ALA A 35 -4.73 -19.09 4.59
CA ALA A 35 -6.01 -19.27 5.26
C ALA A 35 -5.86 -20.09 6.56
N ASP A 36 -5.10 -21.18 6.53
CA ASP A 36 -4.83 -22.04 7.69
C ASP A 36 -4.06 -21.29 8.78
N ARG A 37 -3.04 -20.49 8.41
CA ARG A 37 -2.29 -19.65 9.37
C ARG A 37 -3.17 -18.63 10.09
N PHE A 38 -4.18 -18.13 9.38
CA PHE A 38 -5.10 -17.12 9.88
C PHE A 38 -6.37 -17.71 10.51
N GLY A 39 -6.55 -19.04 10.46
CA GLY A 39 -7.74 -19.70 10.98
C GLY A 39 -9.03 -19.32 10.24
N ILE A 40 -8.92 -18.92 8.97
CA ILE A 40 -10.06 -18.50 8.14
C ILE A 40 -10.29 -19.47 6.99
N THR A 41 -11.43 -19.35 6.31
CA THR A 41 -11.70 -20.15 5.12
C THR A 41 -10.89 -19.68 3.92
N ALA A 42 -10.51 -20.59 3.02
CA ALA A 42 -9.82 -20.23 1.77
C ALA A 42 -10.61 -19.19 0.94
N ARG A 43 -11.95 -19.25 0.95
CA ARG A 43 -12.79 -18.26 0.27
C ARG A 43 -12.69 -16.87 0.90
N ALA A 44 -12.59 -16.79 2.23
CA ALA A 44 -12.39 -15.52 2.93
C ALA A 44 -11.00 -14.94 2.63
N GLU A 45 -9.95 -15.78 2.58
CA GLU A 45 -8.61 -15.34 2.21
C GLU A 45 -8.55 -14.84 0.76
N VAL A 46 -9.22 -15.51 -0.18
CA VAL A 46 -9.31 -15.02 -1.57
C VAL A 46 -9.97 -13.63 -1.63
N LEU A 47 -11.05 -13.41 -0.88
CA LEU A 47 -11.72 -12.10 -0.83
C LEU A 47 -10.77 -11.04 -0.25
N ARG A 48 -10.14 -11.33 0.89
CA ARG A 48 -9.18 -10.47 1.59
C ARG A 48 -8.01 -10.10 0.66
N SER A 49 -7.33 -11.10 0.12
CA SER A 49 -6.20 -10.91 -0.81
C SER A 49 -6.59 -10.17 -2.08
N THR A 50 -7.82 -10.35 -2.60
CA THR A 50 -8.31 -9.59 -3.76
C THR A 50 -8.48 -8.10 -3.43
N VAL A 51 -9.07 -7.78 -2.28
CA VAL A 51 -9.22 -6.39 -1.82
C VAL A 51 -7.86 -5.75 -1.61
N LEU A 52 -6.95 -6.45 -0.92
CA LEU A 52 -5.58 -5.99 -0.69
C LEU A 52 -4.85 -5.77 -2.02
N MET A 53 -5.03 -6.65 -3.01
CA MET A 53 -4.37 -6.52 -4.30
C MET A 53 -4.85 -5.30 -5.08
N ILE A 54 -6.15 -4.99 -5.05
CA ILE A 54 -6.67 -3.77 -5.68
C ILE A 54 -6.07 -2.53 -5.03
N LEU A 55 -6.00 -2.49 -3.69
CA LEU A 55 -5.43 -1.36 -2.96
C LEU A 55 -3.92 -1.23 -3.22
N ALA A 56 -3.18 -2.35 -3.19
CA ALA A 56 -1.76 -2.41 -3.52
C ALA A 56 -1.49 -1.89 -4.95
N LEU A 57 -2.33 -2.24 -5.93
CA LEU A 57 -2.21 -1.71 -7.30
C LEU A 57 -2.39 -0.19 -7.33
N VAL A 58 -3.39 0.35 -6.64
CA VAL A 58 -3.63 1.81 -6.56
C VAL A 58 -2.41 2.53 -5.98
N VAL A 59 -1.86 2.01 -4.89
CA VAL A 59 -0.69 2.59 -4.22
C VAL A 59 0.56 2.45 -5.10
N CYS A 60 0.79 1.27 -5.67
CA CYS A 60 1.93 0.98 -6.53
C CYS A 60 1.96 1.90 -7.77
N PHE A 61 0.86 1.99 -8.50
CA PHE A 61 0.75 2.91 -9.64
C PHE A 61 0.81 4.38 -9.22
N GLY A 62 0.22 4.74 -8.07
CA GLY A 62 0.32 6.08 -7.50
C GLY A 62 1.77 6.46 -7.17
N ALA A 63 2.54 5.55 -6.59
CA ALA A 63 3.95 5.76 -6.28
C ALA A 63 4.79 5.88 -7.55
N LEU A 64 4.60 4.99 -8.53
CA LEU A 64 5.28 5.04 -9.82
C LEU A 64 4.97 6.33 -10.60
N ALA A 65 3.69 6.72 -10.67
CA ALA A 65 3.29 7.96 -11.33
C ALA A 65 3.85 9.20 -10.60
N SER A 66 4.00 9.14 -9.27
CA SER A 66 4.63 10.21 -8.49
C SER A 66 6.11 10.33 -8.82
N LEU A 67 6.83 9.21 -8.94
CA LEU A 67 8.22 9.18 -9.40
C LEU A 67 8.36 9.75 -10.80
N VAL A 68 7.52 9.31 -11.74
CA VAL A 68 7.52 9.81 -13.12
C VAL A 68 7.24 11.32 -13.13
N GLY A 69 6.28 11.80 -12.34
CA GLY A 69 5.98 13.23 -12.19
C GLY A 69 7.18 14.03 -11.67
N LEU A 70 7.92 13.47 -10.70
CA LEU A 70 9.13 14.07 -10.16
C LEU A 70 10.31 14.03 -11.14
N LEU A 71 10.47 12.97 -11.92
CA LEU A 71 11.54 12.86 -12.92
C LEU A 71 11.30 13.80 -14.11
N LEU A 72 10.08 13.80 -14.65
CA LEU A 72 9.68 14.61 -15.81
C LEU A 72 9.36 16.07 -15.46
N ARG A 73 9.50 16.48 -14.20
CA ARG A 73 9.17 17.83 -13.70
C ARG A 73 7.72 18.24 -14.02
N ARG A 74 6.77 17.32 -13.87
CA ARG A 74 5.33 17.54 -14.08
C ARG A 74 4.61 17.63 -12.71
N PRO A 75 4.51 18.82 -12.09
CA PRO A 75 3.99 18.97 -10.72
C PRO A 75 2.53 18.53 -10.58
N ALA A 76 1.72 18.71 -11.63
CA ALA A 76 0.32 18.27 -11.63
C ALA A 76 0.20 16.73 -11.58
N LEU A 77 1.08 16.01 -12.28
CA LEU A 77 1.11 14.55 -12.26
C LEU A 77 1.50 14.08 -10.85
N PHE A 78 2.62 14.59 -10.32
CA PHE A 78 3.10 14.28 -8.98
C PHE A 78 2.03 14.52 -7.91
N ARG A 79 1.35 15.69 -7.91
CA ARG A 79 0.36 16.01 -6.87
C ARG A 79 -0.84 15.06 -6.89
N LYS A 80 -1.38 14.76 -8.07
CA LYS A 80 -2.53 13.85 -8.20
C LYS A 80 -2.15 12.44 -7.77
N SER A 81 -1.00 11.96 -8.21
CA SER A 81 -0.54 10.60 -7.90
C SER A 81 -0.09 10.44 -6.45
N ALA A 82 0.53 11.47 -5.85
CA ALA A 82 0.94 11.46 -4.45
C ALA A 82 -0.26 11.46 -3.51
N LEU A 83 -1.32 12.21 -3.85
CA LEU A 83 -2.58 12.17 -3.12
C LEU A 83 -3.27 10.80 -3.26
N ALA A 84 -3.30 10.23 -4.46
CA ALA A 84 -3.85 8.89 -4.67
C ALA A 84 -3.09 7.82 -3.86
N CYS A 85 -1.76 7.90 -3.84
CA CYS A 85 -0.91 7.03 -3.04
C CYS A 85 -1.19 7.20 -1.53
N ALA A 86 -1.31 8.43 -1.05
CA ALA A 86 -1.62 8.71 0.36
C ALA A 86 -2.99 8.15 0.78
N LEU A 87 -4.02 8.36 -0.04
CA LEU A 87 -5.36 7.83 0.21
C LEU A 87 -5.40 6.30 0.12
N GLY A 88 -4.72 5.73 -0.89
CA GLY A 88 -4.59 4.28 -1.04
C GLY A 88 -3.96 3.65 0.20
N TYR A 89 -2.85 4.20 0.67
CA TYR A 89 -2.18 3.74 1.89
C TYR A 89 -3.04 3.86 3.14
N LEU A 90 -3.80 4.95 3.27
CA LEU A 90 -4.71 5.15 4.39
C LEU A 90 -5.80 4.07 4.39
N VAL A 91 -6.46 3.85 3.27
CA VAL A 91 -7.53 2.84 3.15
C VAL A 91 -6.97 1.44 3.34
N TYR A 92 -5.81 1.14 2.75
CA TYR A 92 -5.10 -0.12 2.95
C TYR A 92 -4.81 -0.35 4.43
N GLY A 93 -4.15 0.60 5.09
CA GLY A 93 -3.78 0.48 6.49
C GLY A 93 -4.98 0.30 7.41
N LEU A 94 -6.05 1.08 7.21
CA LEU A 94 -7.28 0.95 7.98
C LEU A 94 -7.96 -0.41 7.76
N TYR A 95 -7.98 -0.90 6.53
CA TYR A 95 -8.52 -2.23 6.22
C TYR A 95 -7.74 -3.32 6.95
N GLN A 96 -6.40 -3.30 6.93
CA GLN A 96 -5.59 -4.29 7.64
C GLN A 96 -5.70 -4.18 9.17
N VAL A 97 -5.81 -2.97 9.73
CA VAL A 97 -6.05 -2.81 11.18
C VAL A 97 -7.42 -3.38 11.55
N ALA A 98 -8.47 -3.07 10.79
CA ALA A 98 -9.80 -3.59 11.05
C ALA A 98 -9.83 -5.12 10.92
N ASP A 99 -9.22 -5.67 9.87
CA ASP A 99 -9.16 -7.11 9.63
C ASP A 99 -8.34 -7.85 10.71
N GLY A 100 -7.19 -7.30 11.07
CA GLY A 100 -6.32 -7.83 12.14
C GLY A 100 -6.99 -7.80 13.52
N THR A 101 -7.77 -6.76 13.82
CA THR A 101 -8.47 -6.62 15.11
C THR A 101 -9.77 -7.41 15.19
N LEU A 102 -10.56 -7.45 14.11
CA LEU A 102 -11.91 -8.01 14.13
C LEU A 102 -11.99 -9.46 13.67
N GLN A 103 -11.15 -9.88 12.72
CA GLN A 103 -11.24 -11.20 12.09
C GLN A 103 -10.11 -12.13 12.51
N LEU A 104 -8.88 -11.64 12.54
CA LEU A 104 -7.70 -12.49 12.69
C LEU A 104 -7.16 -12.56 14.13
N GLY A 105 -7.54 -11.61 14.99
CA GLY A 105 -6.93 -11.45 16.32
C GLY A 105 -5.41 -11.31 16.27
N SER A 106 -4.86 -10.86 15.14
CA SER A 106 -3.43 -10.95 14.83
C SER A 106 -2.76 -9.60 14.96
N VAL A 107 -1.96 -9.44 16.02
CA VAL A 107 -1.16 -8.24 16.28
C VAL A 107 -0.24 -7.91 15.10
N VAL A 108 0.29 -8.94 14.42
CA VAL A 108 1.19 -8.75 13.26
C VAL A 108 0.47 -8.02 12.13
N VAL A 109 -0.77 -8.40 11.82
CA VAL A 109 -1.58 -7.78 10.75
C VAL A 109 -1.97 -6.35 11.12
N VAL A 110 -2.29 -6.11 12.39
CA VAL A 110 -2.56 -4.75 12.91
C VAL A 110 -1.32 -3.86 12.77
N LEU A 111 -0.14 -4.35 13.16
CA LEU A 111 1.11 -3.60 13.03
C LEU A 111 1.44 -3.30 11.57
N ALA A 112 1.25 -4.26 10.66
CA ALA A 112 1.39 -4.04 9.23
C ALA A 112 0.45 -2.92 8.75
N GLY A 113 -0.82 -2.95 9.15
CA GLY A 113 -1.79 -1.90 8.84
C GLY A 113 -1.37 -0.51 9.34
N LEU A 114 -0.79 -0.40 10.53
CA LEU A 114 -0.28 0.87 11.05
C LEU A 114 0.89 1.41 10.24
N ILE A 115 1.79 0.54 9.75
CA ILE A 115 2.89 0.94 8.85
C ILE A 115 2.32 1.59 7.59
N TYR A 116 1.28 0.99 7.00
CA TYR A 116 0.62 1.57 5.83
C TYR A 116 -0.03 2.93 6.12
N VAL A 117 -0.64 3.12 7.29
CA VAL A 117 -1.15 4.45 7.69
C VAL A 117 -0.02 5.48 7.79
N VAL A 118 1.12 5.11 8.37
CA VAL A 118 2.30 5.99 8.46
C VAL A 118 2.83 6.34 7.06
N LEU A 119 2.94 5.36 6.17
CA LEU A 119 3.34 5.57 4.78
C LEU A 119 2.38 6.52 4.05
N GLY A 120 1.07 6.38 4.27
CA GLY A 120 0.07 7.32 3.75
C GLY A 120 0.25 8.74 4.28
N GLY A 121 0.56 8.88 5.57
CA GLY A 121 0.90 10.17 6.19
C GLY A 121 2.15 10.80 5.57
N LEU A 122 3.20 10.01 5.32
CA LEU A 122 4.43 10.49 4.65
C LEU A 122 4.16 10.91 3.20
N ALA A 123 3.39 10.13 2.44
CA ALA A 123 2.99 10.48 1.08
C ALA A 123 2.19 11.80 1.05
N TYR A 124 1.26 11.98 2.01
CA TYR A 124 0.49 13.22 2.15
C TYR A 124 1.37 14.42 2.54
N ALA A 125 2.34 14.22 3.43
CA ALA A 125 3.30 15.26 3.80
C ALA A 125 4.13 15.71 2.60
N MET A 126 4.59 14.78 1.76
CA MET A 126 5.31 15.10 0.53
C MET A 126 4.42 15.80 -0.50
N TYR A 127 3.17 15.36 -0.66
CA TYR A 127 2.17 16.03 -1.50
C TYR A 127 2.01 17.51 -1.13
N ARG A 128 1.96 17.84 0.17
CA ARG A 128 1.83 19.22 0.64
C ARG A 128 3.12 20.04 0.52
N SER A 129 4.28 19.39 0.59
CA SER A 129 5.56 20.10 0.78
C SER A 129 6.34 20.31 -0.53
N VAL A 130 6.19 19.43 -1.52
CA VAL A 130 6.91 19.52 -2.80
C VAL A 130 6.11 20.38 -3.80
N HIS A 131 6.74 21.47 -4.27
CA HIS A 131 6.19 22.44 -5.23
C HIS A 131 6.93 22.38 -6.56
#